data_AF-A0A560B8C3-F1
#
_entry.id   AF-A0A560B8C3-F1
#
_cell.length_a   1.000
_cell.length_b   1.000
_cell.length_c   1.000
_cell.angle_alpha   90.00
_cell.angle_beta   90.00
_cell.angle_gamma   90.00
#
_symmetry.space_group_name_H-M   'P 1'
#
loop_
_entity.id
_entity.type
_entity.pdbx_description
1 polymer ?
#
loop_
_entity_poly.entity_id
_entity_poly.type
_entity_poly.pdbx_seq_one_letter_code
_entity_poly.pdbx_strand_id
1 'polypeptide(L)'
;MSSTTWTPAALSSNQRTLTGECWRLVEAQNKVSTLKLVDSLDKQDLLERLIEDTKPPVPNECRGLHFLLSTPFRYDAPYPAGSRFRRAGMTPGVYYAAESVRTAVAELSFYRLLFFAESPGTPWPANPNEYTAFCAAYGTDRGLDLTAPPLDRDAATWSHPTHYAPCQDLADTAQQAGIQAIRYASVRDPDKGACLALLTCTAFREPKPATFQTWRIYLRASGIQALCEFPGIRLEFGRSAFTGDARIAAMRWDR
;
A
#
# COMPACT_ATOMS: atom_id res chain seq x y z
N MET A 1 -3.40 22.65 13.60
CA MET A 1 -4.46 23.56 13.13
C MET A 1 -5.14 22.89 11.95
N SER A 2 -6.45 22.72 11.99
CA SER A 2 -7.23 22.21 10.85
C SER A 2 -6.98 23.16 9.68
N SER A 3 -6.51 22.64 8.53
CA SER A 3 -6.55 23.42 7.30
C SER A 3 -8.02 23.79 7.10
N THR A 4 -8.35 25.09 7.15
CA THR A 4 -9.71 25.60 6.91
C THR A 4 -10.22 25.24 5.49
N THR A 5 -9.38 24.62 4.66
CA THR A 5 -9.63 24.27 3.27
C THR A 5 -10.17 22.86 3.06
N TRP A 6 -10.00 21.92 4.00
CA TRP A 6 -10.46 20.52 3.82
C TRP A 6 -11.80 20.23 4.48
N THR A 7 -12.78 21.14 4.36
CA THR A 7 -14.15 20.88 4.82
C THR A 7 -14.85 19.87 3.89
N PRO A 8 -15.89 19.15 4.35
CA PRO A 8 -16.62 18.22 3.48
C PRO A 8 -17.13 18.85 2.17
N ALA A 9 -17.66 20.08 2.26
CA ALA A 9 -18.14 20.83 1.10
C ALA A 9 -17.01 21.18 0.13
N ALA A 10 -15.85 21.61 0.64
CA ALA A 10 -14.69 21.94 -0.18
C ALA A 10 -14.12 20.69 -0.87
N LEU A 11 -14.01 19.56 -0.16
CA LEU A 11 -13.55 18.31 -0.77
C LEU A 11 -14.54 17.82 -1.84
N SER A 12 -15.84 17.84 -1.55
CA SER A 12 -16.87 17.45 -2.53
C SER A 12 -16.86 18.34 -3.78
N SER A 13 -16.67 19.66 -3.65
CA SER A 13 -16.57 20.56 -4.81
C SER A 13 -15.33 20.34 -5.67
N ASN A 14 -14.30 19.69 -5.12
CA ASN A 14 -13.04 19.38 -5.82
C ASN A 14 -12.95 17.89 -6.21
N GLN A 15 -14.06 17.15 -6.14
CA GLN A 15 -14.08 15.77 -6.61
C GLN A 15 -13.83 15.70 -8.11
N ARG A 16 -13.15 14.64 -8.55
CA ARG A 16 -12.84 14.40 -9.97
C ARG A 16 -12.99 12.91 -10.27
N THR A 17 -13.20 12.61 -11.55
CA THR A 17 -13.12 11.24 -12.04
C THR A 17 -11.67 10.76 -11.96
N LEU A 18 -11.45 9.67 -11.24
CA LEU A 18 -10.20 8.93 -11.22
C LEU A 18 -10.48 7.53 -11.76
N THR A 19 -9.73 7.10 -12.77
CA THR A 19 -9.88 5.79 -13.38
C THR A 19 -8.54 5.32 -13.94
N GLY A 20 -8.33 4.01 -13.93
CA GLY A 20 -7.15 3.42 -14.53
C GLY A 20 -6.77 2.11 -13.86
N GLU A 21 -5.48 1.83 -13.92
CA GLU A 21 -4.87 0.66 -13.34
C GLU A 21 -3.95 1.05 -12.18
N CYS A 22 -3.93 0.21 -11.13
CA CYS A 22 -3.06 0.42 -9.99
C CYS A 22 -2.33 -0.87 -9.59
N TRP A 23 -1.11 -0.72 -9.13
CA TRP A 23 -0.19 -1.80 -8.78
C TRP A 23 -0.04 -1.91 -7.28
N ARG A 24 -0.12 -3.14 -6.78
CA ARG A 24 0.13 -3.46 -5.38
C ARG A 24 1.03 -4.68 -5.29
N LEU A 25 1.94 -4.68 -4.32
CA LEU A 25 2.81 -5.81 -4.02
C LEU A 25 2.37 -6.50 -2.73
N VAL A 26 2.43 -7.83 -2.74
CA VAL A 26 2.24 -8.70 -1.58
C VAL A 26 3.36 -9.73 -1.52
N GLU A 27 3.67 -10.24 -0.34
CA GLU A 27 4.64 -11.34 -0.20
C GLU A 27 4.11 -12.59 -0.91
N ALA A 28 4.95 -13.27 -1.69
CA ALA A 28 4.55 -14.38 -2.56
C ALA A 28 4.28 -15.71 -1.81
N GLN A 29 4.48 -15.76 -0.49
CA GLN A 29 4.60 -17.01 0.27
C GLN A 29 3.34 -17.49 1.01
N ASN A 30 2.16 -16.95 0.73
CA ASN A 30 0.96 -17.27 1.54
C ASN A 30 0.62 -18.77 1.55
N LYS A 31 0.57 -19.45 0.39
CA LYS A 31 0.26 -20.89 0.29
C LYS A 31 1.40 -21.80 0.73
N VAL A 32 2.65 -21.37 0.53
CA VAL A 32 3.84 -22.15 0.89
C VAL A 32 4.01 -22.22 2.42
N SER A 33 3.45 -21.27 3.15
CA SER A 33 3.58 -21.19 4.61
C SER A 33 2.80 -22.31 5.32
N THR A 34 1.59 -22.63 4.87
CA THR A 34 0.78 -23.71 5.46
C THR A 34 1.19 -25.10 5.00
N LEU A 35 1.76 -25.24 3.80
CA LEU A 35 2.35 -26.50 3.33
C LEU A 35 3.44 -27.04 4.27
N LYS A 36 4.16 -26.17 4.98
CA LYS A 36 5.20 -26.59 5.95
C LYS A 36 4.63 -27.26 7.20
N LEU A 37 3.33 -27.11 7.45
CA LEU A 37 2.65 -27.57 8.67
C LEU A 37 1.91 -28.91 8.46
N VAL A 38 1.87 -29.41 7.23
CA VAL A 38 1.11 -30.61 6.85
C VAL A 38 1.94 -31.51 5.93
N ASP A 39 1.55 -32.78 5.82
CA ASP A 39 2.25 -33.81 5.04
C ASP A 39 1.54 -34.16 3.71
N SER A 40 0.44 -33.48 3.39
CA SER A 40 -0.39 -33.74 2.21
C SER A 40 -1.21 -32.53 1.79
N LEU A 41 -1.56 -32.45 0.50
CA LEU A 41 -2.38 -31.37 -0.07
C LEU A 41 -3.80 -31.36 0.53
N ASP A 42 -4.41 -32.52 0.75
CA ASP A 42 -5.76 -32.59 1.35
C ASP A 42 -5.80 -32.01 2.77
N LYS A 43 -4.75 -32.26 3.57
CA LYS A 43 -4.63 -31.65 4.90
C LYS A 43 -4.34 -30.15 4.81
N GLN A 44 -3.58 -29.71 3.80
CA GLN A 44 -3.38 -28.28 3.55
C GLN A 44 -4.72 -27.60 3.24
N ASP A 45 -5.52 -28.18 2.35
CA ASP A 45 -6.84 -27.65 1.97
C ASP A 45 -7.81 -27.63 3.16
N LEU A 46 -7.74 -28.62 4.04
CA LEU A 46 -8.47 -28.59 5.30
C LEU A 46 -7.98 -27.46 6.23
N LEU A 47 -6.66 -27.32 6.41
CA LEU A 47 -6.07 -26.27 7.24
C LEU A 47 -6.42 -24.87 6.74
N GLU A 48 -6.33 -24.63 5.43
CA GLU A 48 -6.70 -23.36 4.81
C GLU A 48 -8.19 -23.04 4.99
N ARG A 49 -9.08 -24.04 4.86
CA ARG A 49 -10.51 -23.87 5.17
C ARG A 49 -10.74 -23.52 6.64
N LEU A 50 -10.10 -24.24 7.56
CA LEU A 50 -10.20 -23.96 9.00
C LEU A 50 -9.70 -22.55 9.33
N ILE A 51 -8.58 -22.12 8.74
CA ILE A 51 -8.06 -20.77 8.89
C ILE A 51 -9.05 -19.75 8.32
N GLU A 52 -9.62 -20.02 7.14
CA GLU A 52 -10.60 -19.14 6.51
C GLU A 52 -11.88 -18.99 7.35
N ASP A 53 -12.36 -20.06 7.97
CA ASP A 53 -13.55 -20.08 8.83
C ASP A 53 -13.38 -19.25 10.12
N THR A 54 -12.14 -19.01 10.56
CA THR A 54 -11.86 -18.14 11.73
C THR A 54 -11.84 -16.65 11.40
N LYS A 55 -11.80 -16.28 10.11
CA LYS A 55 -11.67 -14.88 9.70
C LYS A 55 -13.05 -14.20 9.69
N PRO A 56 -13.13 -12.88 9.95
CA PRO A 56 -14.36 -12.12 9.79
C PRO A 56 -14.97 -12.31 8.39
N PRO A 57 -16.31 -12.21 8.24
CA PRO A 57 -16.93 -12.25 6.92
C PRO A 57 -16.46 -11.08 6.06
N VAL A 58 -16.41 -11.29 4.75
CA VAL A 58 -16.13 -10.19 3.81
C VAL A 58 -17.30 -9.20 3.83
N PRO A 59 -17.05 -7.87 3.93
CA PRO A 59 -18.09 -6.86 3.89
C PRO A 59 -19.00 -7.02 2.66
N ASN A 60 -20.28 -6.68 2.81
CA ASN A 60 -21.28 -6.89 1.74
C ASN A 60 -20.88 -6.22 0.43
N GLU A 61 -20.38 -4.99 0.49
CA GLU A 61 -19.87 -4.20 -0.64
C GLU A 61 -18.64 -4.81 -1.33
N CYS A 62 -17.90 -5.69 -0.64
CA CYS A 62 -16.70 -6.33 -1.16
C CYS A 62 -16.93 -7.81 -1.55
N ARG A 63 -18.17 -8.31 -1.46
CA ARG A 63 -18.49 -9.69 -1.84
C ARG A 63 -18.22 -9.92 -3.32
N GLY A 64 -17.67 -11.08 -3.64
CA GLY A 64 -17.29 -11.44 -5.01
C GLY A 64 -15.93 -10.89 -5.47
N LEU A 65 -15.33 -9.97 -4.71
CA LEU A 65 -13.95 -9.54 -4.97
C LEU A 65 -12.95 -10.64 -4.58
N HIS A 66 -11.91 -10.78 -5.39
CA HIS A 66 -10.75 -11.61 -5.09
C HIS A 66 -10.11 -11.17 -3.77
N PHE A 67 -9.57 -12.12 -2.98
CA PHE A 67 -9.03 -11.83 -1.65
C PHE A 67 -7.94 -10.74 -1.68
N LEU A 68 -7.14 -10.66 -2.74
CA LEU A 68 -6.12 -9.61 -2.90
C LEU A 68 -6.70 -8.18 -2.93
N LEU A 69 -7.97 -8.04 -3.31
CA LEU A 69 -8.70 -6.77 -3.38
C LEU A 69 -9.51 -6.51 -2.11
N SER A 70 -10.18 -7.53 -1.55
CA SER A 70 -11.07 -7.38 -0.39
C SER A 70 -10.35 -7.37 0.96
N THR A 71 -9.17 -7.99 1.07
CA THR A 71 -8.45 -8.15 2.35
C THR A 71 -8.24 -6.84 3.12
N PRO A 72 -7.88 -5.70 2.50
CA PRO A 72 -7.72 -4.44 3.24
C PRO A 72 -8.98 -3.96 3.95
N PHE A 73 -10.16 -4.35 3.47
CA PHE A 73 -11.47 -3.94 3.99
C PHE A 73 -12.11 -5.00 4.89
N ARG A 74 -11.55 -6.21 4.98
CA ARG A 74 -12.17 -7.35 5.65
C ARG A 74 -12.00 -7.33 7.17
N TYR A 75 -10.87 -6.84 7.66
CA TYR A 75 -10.50 -7.00 9.07
C TYR A 75 -10.83 -5.76 9.88
N ASP A 76 -11.71 -5.95 10.87
CA ASP A 76 -12.12 -4.91 11.83
C ASP A 76 -11.19 -4.81 13.05
N ALA A 77 -10.01 -5.44 13.01
CA ALA A 77 -9.07 -5.37 14.12
C ALA A 77 -8.53 -3.94 14.30
N PRO A 78 -8.28 -3.48 15.54
CA PRO A 78 -7.69 -2.18 15.80
C PRO A 78 -6.38 -2.01 15.02
N TYR A 79 -6.30 -0.97 14.18
CA TYR A 79 -5.09 -0.70 13.42
C TYR A 79 -4.05 -0.06 14.36
N PRO A 80 -2.85 -0.65 14.54
CA PRO A 80 -2.03 -0.36 15.71
C PRO A 80 -1.44 1.05 15.73
N ALA A 81 -0.90 1.53 14.61
CA ALA A 81 -0.15 2.79 14.54
C ALA A 81 -0.72 3.81 13.55
N GLY A 82 -1.78 3.48 12.82
CA GLY A 82 -2.24 4.31 11.71
C GLY A 82 -1.29 4.25 10.49
N SER A 83 -1.73 4.86 9.40
CA SER A 83 -0.96 5.11 8.18
C SER A 83 -1.36 6.49 7.64
N ARG A 84 -0.84 6.88 6.47
CA ARG A 84 -1.06 8.22 5.91
C ARG A 84 -2.54 8.61 5.84
N PHE A 85 -3.40 7.75 5.31
CA PHE A 85 -4.84 8.01 5.15
C PHE A 85 -5.73 7.07 5.98
N ARG A 86 -5.18 6.41 7.01
CA ARG A 86 -5.96 5.56 7.94
C ARG A 86 -5.51 5.82 9.37
N ARG A 87 -6.43 6.24 10.24
CA ARG A 87 -6.13 6.46 11.66
C ARG A 87 -5.96 5.12 12.40
N ALA A 88 -5.20 5.15 13.48
CA ALA A 88 -5.11 4.04 14.43
C ALA A 88 -6.48 3.74 15.08
N GLY A 89 -6.66 2.52 15.58
CA GLY A 89 -7.91 2.07 16.22
C GLY A 89 -8.88 1.38 15.26
N MET A 90 -10.15 1.28 15.68
CA MET A 90 -11.22 0.63 14.92
C MET A 90 -11.68 1.56 13.78
N THR A 91 -11.01 1.49 12.64
CA THR A 91 -11.28 2.35 11.48
C THR A 91 -11.43 1.53 10.20
N PRO A 92 -12.24 2.00 9.24
CA PRO A 92 -12.36 1.34 7.94
C PRO A 92 -11.01 1.08 7.26
N GLY A 93 -10.96 0.00 6.50
CA GLY A 93 -9.81 -0.39 5.70
C GLY A 93 -9.48 0.61 4.59
N VAL A 94 -8.21 0.71 4.22
CA VAL A 94 -7.76 1.50 3.06
C VAL A 94 -6.87 0.62 2.18
N TYR A 95 -7.19 0.55 0.90
CA TYR A 95 -6.38 -0.14 -0.09
C TYR A 95 -5.34 0.82 -0.65
N TYR A 96 -4.06 0.54 -0.41
CA TYR A 96 -2.93 1.31 -0.91
C TYR A 96 -2.32 0.65 -2.14
N ALA A 97 -2.12 1.44 -3.20
CA ALA A 97 -1.48 1.04 -4.44
C ALA A 97 -0.75 2.23 -5.10
N ALA A 98 -0.06 1.98 -6.21
CA ALA A 98 0.55 3.02 -7.03
C ALA A 98 0.13 2.92 -8.49
N GLU A 99 0.16 4.03 -9.24
CA GLU A 99 -0.20 4.02 -10.66
C GLU A 99 0.86 3.30 -11.52
N SER A 100 2.09 3.15 -11.01
CA SER A 100 3.15 2.38 -11.66
C SER A 100 3.70 1.29 -10.75
N VAL A 101 4.10 0.16 -11.35
CA VAL A 101 4.78 -0.92 -10.61
C VAL A 101 6.09 -0.44 -10.00
N ARG A 102 6.82 0.47 -10.67
CA ARG A 102 8.07 1.06 -10.17
C ARG A 102 7.85 1.78 -8.84
N THR A 103 6.83 2.61 -8.76
CA THR A 103 6.46 3.34 -7.53
C THR A 103 6.01 2.37 -6.44
N ALA A 104 5.23 1.34 -6.78
CA ALA A 104 4.82 0.33 -5.81
C ALA A 104 6.03 -0.45 -5.24
N VAL A 105 7.02 -0.77 -6.09
CA VAL A 105 8.29 -1.39 -5.67
C VAL A 105 9.10 -0.45 -4.78
N ALA A 106 9.16 0.85 -5.09
CA ALA A 106 9.86 1.84 -4.26
C ALA A 106 9.22 1.97 -2.87
N GLU A 107 7.89 2.05 -2.80
CA GLU A 107 7.11 2.07 -1.55
C GLU A 107 7.36 0.82 -0.70
N LEU A 108 7.29 -0.37 -1.31
CA LEU A 108 7.61 -1.63 -0.62
C LEU A 108 9.05 -1.64 -0.12
N SER A 109 10.00 -1.25 -0.98
CA SER A 109 11.43 -1.20 -0.69
C SER A 109 11.73 -0.32 0.52
N PHE A 110 11.10 0.86 0.59
CA PHE A 110 11.18 1.75 1.75
C PHE A 110 10.77 1.04 3.04
N TYR A 111 9.59 0.41 3.08
CA TYR A 111 9.12 -0.27 4.29
C TYR A 111 9.98 -1.48 4.65
N ARG A 112 10.57 -2.18 3.67
CA ARG A 112 11.55 -3.22 3.95
C ARG A 112 12.79 -2.65 4.61
N LEU A 113 13.33 -1.52 4.16
CA LEU A 113 14.45 -0.86 4.85
C LEU A 113 14.05 -0.38 6.24
N LEU A 114 12.84 0.14 6.40
CA LEU A 114 12.35 0.63 7.70
C LEU A 114 12.39 -0.47 8.76
N PHE A 115 11.97 -1.69 8.41
CA PHE A 115 12.12 -2.85 9.28
C PHE A 115 13.58 -3.09 9.73
N PHE A 116 14.55 -3.00 8.81
CA PHE A 116 15.97 -3.18 9.14
C PHE A 116 16.59 -1.97 9.87
N ALA A 117 16.04 -0.77 9.69
CA ALA A 117 16.41 0.41 10.45
C ALA A 117 15.91 0.30 11.91
N GLU A 118 14.70 -0.20 12.11
CA GLU A 118 14.08 -0.44 13.41
C GLU A 118 14.60 -1.72 14.10
N SER A 119 15.32 -2.57 13.37
CA SER A 119 16.00 -3.76 13.90
C SER A 119 17.49 -3.79 13.51
N PRO A 120 18.35 -2.97 14.16
CA PRO A 120 19.77 -2.83 13.79
C PRO A 120 20.59 -4.12 13.90
N GLY A 121 20.18 -5.06 14.75
CA GLY A 121 20.87 -6.35 14.94
C GLY A 121 20.45 -7.44 13.95
N THR A 122 19.43 -7.21 13.12
CA THR A 122 18.99 -8.20 12.13
C THR A 122 19.93 -8.15 10.92
N PRO A 123 20.62 -9.27 10.58
CA PRO A 123 21.54 -9.31 9.45
C PRO A 123 20.78 -9.22 8.12
N TRP A 124 21.48 -8.83 7.06
CA TRP A 124 20.87 -8.87 5.73
C TRP A 124 20.46 -10.29 5.34
N PRO A 125 19.31 -10.46 4.66
CA PRO A 125 18.89 -11.78 4.21
C PRO A 125 19.85 -12.32 3.15
N ALA A 126 20.24 -13.59 3.28
CA ALA A 126 21.14 -14.23 2.31
C ALA A 126 20.50 -14.38 0.92
N ASN A 127 19.18 -14.58 0.89
CA ASN A 127 18.38 -14.79 -0.32
C ASN A 127 17.44 -13.59 -0.56
N PRO A 128 17.06 -13.33 -1.82
CA PRO A 128 16.06 -12.31 -2.12
C PRO A 128 14.71 -12.71 -1.51
N ASN A 129 13.96 -11.69 -1.08
CA ASN A 129 12.55 -11.89 -0.77
C ASN A 129 11.74 -11.86 -2.05
N GLU A 130 10.76 -12.76 -2.17
CA GLU A 130 9.89 -12.85 -3.34
C GLU A 130 8.55 -12.18 -3.07
N TYR A 131 8.15 -11.31 -4.00
CA TYR A 131 6.90 -10.57 -3.97
C TYR A 131 6.13 -10.78 -5.26
N THR A 132 4.81 -10.79 -5.14
CA THR A 132 3.89 -10.74 -6.27
C THR A 132 3.37 -9.32 -6.41
N ALA A 133 3.71 -8.65 -7.50
CA ALA A 133 3.01 -7.45 -7.93
C ALA A 133 1.80 -7.86 -8.77
N PHE A 134 0.67 -7.22 -8.55
CA PHE A 134 -0.51 -7.41 -9.37
C PHE A 134 -1.16 -6.07 -9.69
N CYS A 135 -1.86 -6.03 -10.81
CA CYS A 135 -2.62 -4.88 -11.26
C CYS A 135 -4.10 -5.01 -10.86
N ALA A 136 -4.76 -3.91 -10.53
CA ALA A 136 -6.19 -3.84 -10.32
C ALA A 136 -6.77 -2.62 -11.05
N ALA A 137 -7.85 -2.84 -11.81
CA ALA A 137 -8.61 -1.77 -12.44
C ALA A 137 -9.47 -1.06 -11.40
N TYR A 138 -9.39 0.27 -11.36
CA TYR A 138 -10.15 1.11 -10.44
C TYR A 138 -10.83 2.25 -11.21
N GLY A 139 -11.92 2.78 -10.65
CA GLY A 139 -12.70 3.84 -11.26
C GLY A 139 -13.74 4.43 -10.31
N THR A 140 -13.77 5.75 -10.20
CA THR A 140 -14.76 6.50 -9.41
C THR A 140 -14.90 7.92 -9.93
N ASP A 141 -16.11 8.48 -9.88
CA ASP A 141 -16.37 9.90 -10.12
C ASP A 141 -16.21 10.76 -8.85
N ARG A 142 -15.93 10.11 -7.71
CA ARG A 142 -15.77 10.73 -6.39
C ARG A 142 -14.34 10.55 -5.89
N GLY A 143 -13.37 10.91 -6.72
CA GLY A 143 -11.95 10.90 -6.36
C GLY A 143 -11.44 12.28 -5.95
N LEU A 144 -10.38 12.32 -5.16
CA LEU A 144 -9.57 13.52 -4.92
C LEU A 144 -8.18 13.35 -5.51
N ASP A 145 -7.67 14.36 -6.19
CA ASP A 145 -6.26 14.42 -6.60
C ASP A 145 -5.55 15.51 -5.82
N LEU A 146 -4.72 15.11 -4.84
CA LEU A 146 -3.96 16.04 -3.99
C LEU A 146 -2.81 16.72 -4.75
N THR A 147 -2.50 16.26 -5.96
CA THR A 147 -1.47 16.85 -6.84
C THR A 147 -2.05 17.87 -7.81
N ALA A 148 -3.38 18.06 -7.81
CA ALA A 148 -4.07 19.02 -8.66
C ALA A 148 -4.56 20.24 -7.85
N PRO A 149 -4.66 21.42 -8.49
CA PRO A 149 -5.33 22.56 -7.89
C PRO A 149 -6.78 22.25 -7.49
N PRO A 150 -7.26 22.77 -6.34
CA PRO A 150 -6.56 23.66 -5.42
C PRO A 150 -5.78 22.94 -4.31
N LEU A 151 -5.79 21.60 -4.26
CA LEU A 151 -5.27 20.79 -3.14
C LEU A 151 -3.74 20.66 -3.15
N ASP A 152 -3.12 20.89 -4.31
CA ASP A 152 -1.66 20.97 -4.49
C ASP A 152 -1.00 22.05 -3.62
N ARG A 153 -1.72 23.13 -3.26
CA ARG A 153 -1.24 24.18 -2.34
C ARG A 153 -0.82 23.63 -0.97
N ASP A 154 -1.42 22.52 -0.55
CA ASP A 154 -1.17 21.89 0.75
C ASP A 154 -0.11 20.78 0.65
N ALA A 155 0.67 20.74 -0.44
CA ALA A 155 1.69 19.70 -0.69
C ALA A 155 2.63 19.47 0.48
N ALA A 156 3.14 20.53 1.11
CA ALA A 156 4.02 20.40 2.28
C ALA A 156 3.34 19.68 3.46
N THR A 157 2.03 19.87 3.62
CA THR A 157 1.25 19.25 4.69
C THR A 157 1.00 17.77 4.39
N TRP A 158 0.47 17.44 3.21
CA TRP A 158 0.11 16.05 2.92
C TRP A 158 1.30 15.16 2.55
N SER A 159 2.45 15.76 2.18
CA SER A 159 3.69 15.02 1.86
C SER A 159 4.62 14.81 3.05
N HIS A 160 4.26 15.23 4.27
CA HIS A 160 5.13 15.05 5.43
C HIS A 160 5.47 13.55 5.63
N PRO A 161 6.75 13.17 5.85
CA PRO A 161 7.19 11.77 5.86
C PRO A 161 6.55 10.91 6.96
N THR A 162 6.39 11.47 8.17
CA THR A 162 5.92 10.76 9.37
C THR A 162 4.68 11.35 10.06
N HIS A 163 4.43 12.66 9.97
CA HIS A 163 3.28 13.31 10.57
C HIS A 163 2.02 13.11 9.70
N TYR A 164 1.25 12.07 10.02
CA TYR A 164 0.07 11.67 9.25
C TYR A 164 -1.24 12.31 9.72
N ALA A 165 -1.28 12.98 10.87
CA ALA A 165 -2.52 13.52 11.43
C ALA A 165 -3.32 14.38 10.43
N PRO A 166 -2.71 15.31 9.66
CA PRO A 166 -3.45 16.08 8.65
C PRO A 166 -4.06 15.19 7.56
N CYS A 167 -3.32 14.19 7.06
CA CYS A 167 -3.83 13.28 6.03
C CYS A 167 -4.93 12.35 6.57
N GLN A 168 -4.86 11.97 7.84
CA GLN A 168 -5.91 11.20 8.51
C GLN A 168 -7.17 12.05 8.68
N ASP A 169 -7.04 13.31 9.10
CA ASP A 169 -8.17 14.26 9.18
C ASP A 169 -8.79 14.51 7.80
N LEU A 170 -7.95 14.64 6.76
CA LEU A 170 -8.40 14.73 5.36
C LEU A 170 -9.18 13.47 4.96
N ALA A 171 -8.66 12.27 5.24
CA ALA A 171 -9.30 11.02 4.87
C ALA A 171 -10.63 10.80 5.59
N ASP A 172 -10.72 11.17 6.87
CA ASP A 172 -11.95 11.14 7.65
C ASP A 172 -12.99 12.10 7.05
N THR A 173 -12.56 13.32 6.67
CA THR A 173 -13.43 14.32 6.04
C THR A 173 -13.83 13.91 4.62
N ALA A 174 -12.93 13.28 3.87
CA ALA A 174 -13.19 12.76 2.52
C ALA A 174 -14.27 11.67 2.57
N GLN A 175 -14.20 10.76 3.54
CA GLN A 175 -15.24 9.75 3.75
C GLN A 175 -16.60 10.38 4.08
N GLN A 176 -16.64 11.41 4.94
CA GLN A 176 -17.87 12.16 5.24
C GLN A 176 -18.46 12.84 3.99
N ALA A 177 -17.61 13.29 3.08
CA ALA A 177 -18.00 13.87 1.78
C ALA A 177 -18.35 12.82 0.71
N GLY A 178 -18.26 11.52 1.03
CA GLY A 178 -18.54 10.43 0.10
C GLY A 178 -17.47 10.21 -0.97
N ILE A 179 -16.25 10.70 -0.75
CA ILE A 179 -15.07 10.44 -1.58
C ILE A 179 -14.66 8.97 -1.44
N GLN A 180 -14.29 8.36 -2.57
CA GLN A 180 -14.00 6.93 -2.66
C GLN A 180 -12.51 6.64 -2.90
N ALA A 181 -11.75 7.60 -3.41
CA ALA A 181 -10.32 7.45 -3.69
C ALA A 181 -9.56 8.76 -3.50
N ILE A 182 -8.31 8.65 -3.04
CA ILE A 182 -7.37 9.77 -2.92
C ILE A 182 -6.11 9.43 -3.72
N ARG A 183 -5.79 10.24 -4.73
CA ARG A 183 -4.54 10.21 -5.50
C ARG A 183 -3.56 11.23 -4.91
N TYR A 184 -2.30 10.82 -4.74
CA TYR A 184 -1.26 11.65 -4.10
C TYR A 184 0.12 11.26 -4.62
N ALA A 185 1.10 12.15 -4.55
CA ALA A 185 2.48 11.81 -4.89
C ALA A 185 3.10 10.95 -3.78
N SER A 186 3.82 9.89 -4.15
CA SER A 186 4.64 9.14 -3.20
C SER A 186 5.69 10.04 -2.57
N VAL A 187 5.84 9.93 -1.26
CA VAL A 187 6.90 10.62 -0.50
C VAL A 187 8.16 9.76 -0.36
N ARG A 188 8.11 8.52 -0.85
CA ARG A 188 9.17 7.51 -0.70
C ARG A 188 9.80 7.15 -2.04
N ASP A 189 9.03 7.21 -3.11
CA ASP A 189 9.55 7.07 -4.46
C ASP A 189 10.46 8.27 -4.78
N PRO A 190 11.76 8.05 -5.11
CA PRO A 190 12.65 9.13 -5.56
C PRO A 190 12.10 9.92 -6.76
N ASP A 191 11.33 9.27 -7.63
CA ASP A 191 10.74 9.89 -8.83
C ASP A 191 9.35 10.50 -8.52
N LYS A 192 8.90 10.42 -7.26
CA LYS A 192 7.63 10.97 -6.76
C LYS A 192 6.42 10.47 -7.57
N GLY A 193 6.45 9.22 -8.01
CA GLY A 193 5.33 8.62 -8.75
C GLY A 193 4.03 8.60 -7.93
N ALA A 194 2.91 8.50 -8.62
CA ALA A 194 1.60 8.64 -8.00
C ALA A 194 1.17 7.36 -7.26
N CYS A 195 0.61 7.57 -6.07
CA CYS A 195 -0.01 6.59 -5.22
C CYS A 195 -1.52 6.83 -5.10
N LEU A 196 -2.24 5.76 -4.77
CA LEU A 196 -3.69 5.74 -4.58
C LEU A 196 -4.01 5.15 -3.21
N ALA A 197 -4.97 5.76 -2.53
CA ALA A 197 -5.64 5.24 -1.36
C ALA A 197 -7.13 5.08 -1.71
N LEU A 198 -7.58 3.86 -1.95
CA LEU A 198 -9.01 3.57 -2.14
C LEU A 198 -9.65 3.39 -0.76
N LEU A 199 -10.66 4.20 -0.49
CA LEU A 199 -11.37 4.28 0.79
C LEU A 199 -12.57 3.31 0.84
N THR A 200 -12.94 2.75 -0.29
CA THR A 200 -13.98 1.73 -0.41
C THR A 200 -13.62 0.73 -1.50
N CYS A 201 -14.07 -0.51 -1.36
CA CYS A 201 -13.86 -1.55 -2.36
C CYS A 201 -14.79 -1.40 -3.58
N THR A 202 -15.83 -0.56 -3.51
CA THR A 202 -16.68 -0.27 -4.69
C THR A 202 -15.95 0.51 -5.78
N ALA A 203 -14.76 1.01 -5.50
CA ALA A 203 -13.90 1.67 -6.49
C ALA A 203 -13.24 0.69 -7.47
N PHE A 204 -13.24 -0.62 -7.19
CA PHE A 204 -12.74 -1.62 -8.15
C PHE A 204 -13.71 -1.79 -9.31
N ARG A 205 -13.17 -1.82 -10.54
CA ARG A 205 -13.97 -2.02 -11.76
C ARG A 205 -14.04 -3.48 -12.17
N GLU A 206 -13.10 -4.29 -11.70
CA GLU A 206 -13.03 -5.73 -11.96
C GLU A 206 -12.97 -6.51 -10.65
N PRO A 207 -13.64 -7.68 -10.56
CA PRO A 207 -13.69 -8.46 -9.32
C PRO A 207 -12.38 -9.21 -9.05
N LYS A 208 -11.48 -9.29 -10.03
CA LYS A 208 -10.20 -10.00 -9.93
C LYS A 208 -9.05 -9.09 -10.38
N PRO A 209 -7.87 -9.21 -9.75
CA PRO A 209 -6.68 -8.54 -10.26
C PRO A 209 -6.32 -9.06 -11.67
N ALA A 210 -5.71 -8.18 -12.44
CA ALA A 210 -5.10 -8.47 -13.73
C ALA A 210 -3.57 -8.49 -13.59
N THR A 211 -2.88 -9.04 -14.58
CA THR A 211 -1.41 -8.99 -14.76
C THR A 211 -0.59 -9.19 -13.49
N PHE A 212 0.00 -10.37 -13.36
CA PHE A 212 0.88 -10.70 -12.24
C PHE A 212 2.35 -10.64 -12.64
N GLN A 213 3.19 -10.14 -11.74
CA GLN A 213 4.63 -10.11 -11.89
C GLN A 213 5.30 -10.65 -10.62
N THR A 214 6.32 -11.49 -10.81
CA THR A 214 7.15 -11.98 -9.72
C THR A 214 8.39 -11.10 -9.60
N TRP A 215 8.57 -10.53 -8.41
CA TRP A 215 9.68 -9.64 -8.07
C TRP A 215 10.58 -10.28 -7.03
N ARG A 216 11.88 -10.34 -7.33
CA ARG A 216 12.92 -10.73 -6.38
C ARG A 216 13.62 -9.47 -5.88
N ILE A 217 13.51 -9.21 -4.58
CA ILE A 217 14.07 -8.01 -3.95
C ILE A 217 15.23 -8.41 -3.05
N TYR A 218 16.42 -7.96 -3.43
CA TYR A 218 17.65 -8.10 -2.67
C TYR A 218 17.86 -6.88 -1.78
N LEU A 219 18.05 -7.12 -0.50
CA LEU A 219 18.45 -6.12 0.50
C LEU A 219 19.91 -6.38 0.85
N ARG A 220 20.78 -5.40 0.61
CA ARG A 220 22.23 -5.53 0.79
C ARG A 220 22.81 -4.28 1.44
N ALA A 221 24.06 -4.37 1.88
CA ALA A 221 24.80 -3.21 2.37
C ALA A 221 24.89 -2.08 1.34
N SER A 222 24.87 -2.37 0.03
CA SER A 222 24.92 -1.34 -1.03
C SER A 222 23.60 -0.63 -1.31
N GLY A 223 22.46 -1.19 -0.88
CA GLY A 223 21.14 -0.71 -1.26
C GLY A 223 20.16 -1.85 -1.54
N ILE A 224 19.17 -1.55 -2.37
CA ILE A 224 18.16 -2.49 -2.84
C ILE A 224 18.30 -2.73 -4.34
N GLN A 225 18.22 -3.99 -4.74
CA GLN A 225 18.08 -4.38 -6.14
C GLN A 225 16.78 -5.19 -6.28
N ALA A 226 15.88 -4.72 -7.14
CA ALA A 226 14.61 -5.38 -7.42
C ALA A 226 14.58 -5.85 -8.87
N LEU A 227 14.35 -7.15 -9.07
CA LEU A 227 14.37 -7.82 -10.37
C LEU A 227 13.01 -8.44 -10.65
N CYS A 228 12.46 -8.14 -11.82
CA CYS A 228 11.26 -8.76 -12.36
C CYS A 228 11.63 -9.51 -13.63
N GLU A 229 11.51 -10.84 -13.63
CA GLU A 229 11.99 -11.68 -14.73
C GLU A 229 11.17 -11.46 -16.02
N PHE A 230 9.85 -11.32 -15.89
CA PHE A 230 8.95 -10.98 -16.97
C PHE A 230 8.10 -9.78 -16.55
N PRO A 231 8.27 -8.60 -17.20
CA PRO A 231 8.84 -8.39 -18.53
C PRO A 231 10.35 -8.00 -18.56
N GLY A 232 11.14 -8.36 -17.55
CA GLY A 232 12.59 -8.08 -17.55
C GLY A 232 12.96 -6.72 -16.95
N ILE A 233 12.23 -6.26 -15.94
CA ILE A 233 12.45 -4.96 -15.30
C ILE A 233 13.50 -5.09 -14.20
N ARG A 234 14.43 -4.14 -14.14
CA ARG A 234 15.48 -4.07 -13.12
C ARG A 234 15.47 -2.68 -12.51
N LEU A 235 15.33 -2.62 -11.19
CA LEU A 235 15.34 -1.37 -10.43
C LEU A 235 16.44 -1.43 -9.36
N GLU A 236 17.07 -0.30 -9.11
CA GLU A 236 18.08 -0.15 -8.07
C GLU A 236 17.80 1.10 -7.25
N PHE A 237 17.81 0.94 -5.92
CA PHE A 237 17.69 2.03 -4.97
C PHE A 237 18.94 2.02 -4.10
N GLY A 238 19.86 2.94 -4.37
CA GLY A 238 21.08 3.10 -3.58
C GLY A 238 20.81 3.62 -2.17
N ARG A 239 21.86 3.70 -1.34
CA ARG A 239 21.77 4.15 0.07
C ARG A 239 21.08 5.50 0.26
N SER A 240 21.20 6.39 -0.73
CA SER A 240 20.62 7.75 -0.71
C SER A 240 19.18 7.83 -1.20
N ALA A 241 18.60 6.76 -1.75
CA ALA A 241 17.29 6.80 -2.41
C ALA A 241 16.16 7.27 -1.46
N PHE A 242 16.28 6.96 -0.16
CA PHE A 242 15.22 7.21 0.82
C PHE A 242 15.66 8.14 1.96
N THR A 243 16.78 8.86 1.83
CA THR A 243 17.31 9.72 2.91
C THR A 243 16.46 10.95 3.19
N GLY A 244 15.47 11.26 2.34
CA GLY A 244 14.45 12.27 2.63
C GLY A 244 13.55 11.93 3.83
N ASP A 245 13.52 10.67 4.27
CA ASP A 245 12.86 10.26 5.51
C ASP A 245 13.91 10.00 6.61
N ALA A 246 13.82 10.76 7.70
CA ALA A 246 14.77 10.69 8.81
C ALA A 246 14.88 9.29 9.44
N ARG A 247 13.84 8.45 9.31
CA ARG A 247 13.85 7.08 9.84
C ARG A 247 14.84 6.16 9.13
N ILE A 248 15.13 6.44 7.85
CA ILE A 248 16.12 5.68 7.06
C ILE A 248 17.47 6.40 7.01
N ALA A 249 17.49 7.72 7.18
CA ALA A 249 18.72 8.52 7.09
C ALA A 249 19.84 8.04 8.03
N ALA A 250 19.49 7.51 9.20
CA ALA A 250 20.44 7.00 10.20
C ALA A 250 20.65 5.47 10.15
N MET A 251 20.14 4.78 9.13
CA MET A 251 20.21 3.32 9.05
C MET A 251 21.65 2.82 8.92
N ARG A 252 22.01 1.79 9.72
CA ARG A 252 23.29 1.10 9.62
C ARG A 252 23.27 0.14 8.44
N TRP A 253 24.03 0.44 7.40
CA TRP A 253 24.09 -0.38 6.19
C TRP A 253 25.04 -1.57 6.34
N ASP A 254 26.12 -1.39 7.09
CA ASP A 254 27.12 -2.43 7.34
C ASP A 254 26.75 -3.14 8.65
N ARG A 255 26.35 -4.42 8.56
CA ARG A 255 25.81 -5.26 9.64
C ARG A 255 26.05 -6.74 9.37
#